data_AF-A0A815KIR5-F1
#
_entry.id   AF-A0A815KIR5-F1
#
_cell.length_a   1.000
_cell.length_b   1.000
_cell.length_c   1.000
_cell.angle_alpha   90.00
_cell.angle_beta   90.00
_cell.angle_gamma   90.00
#
_symmetry.space_group_name_H-M   'P 1'
#
loop_
_entity.id
_entity.type
_entity.pdbx_description
1 polymer ?
#
loop_
_entity_poly.entity_id
_entity_poly.type
_entity_poly.pdbx_seq_one_letter_code
_entity_poly.pdbx_strand_id
1 'polypeptide(L)'
;MLGALFRIEKVDEDKKEDVWVVRMSLASEEDFHLKEIFSYMKNTIGDDTDLDSLGKILSEMGEYTQAKKCYKRMLEEANLVVGRAELGLGIAHMDCYEDTESLGHLEQALNIRQRFLGQDHAAVAECYRNIGSLHWYVRHDYNQALSNLKHAVQIQEAKLSSDSIELAKTYGNIATTYGYLNRLDLALEYNKKSIMIEEKILPVNHPKLAASYNNIGTIYERNKNYSKALEYYEKSIEISRKILPPGHLTLTRTEKNIRTLRDRMKE
;
A
#
# COMPACT_ATOMS: atom_id res chain seq x y z
N MET A 1 22.58 -3.31 -39.52
CA MET A 1 21.80 -4.42 -40.13
C MET A 1 22.05 -5.68 -39.30
N LEU A 2 21.69 -5.67 -38.01
CA LEU A 2 21.97 -6.78 -37.08
C LEU A 2 21.07 -8.00 -37.33
N GLY A 3 19.91 -7.81 -37.95
CA GLY A 3 19.00 -8.89 -38.34
C GLY A 3 19.56 -9.82 -39.43
N ALA A 4 20.62 -9.40 -40.12
CA ALA A 4 21.37 -10.25 -41.05
C ALA A 4 22.44 -11.10 -40.35
N LEU A 5 22.76 -10.77 -39.09
CA LEU A 5 23.91 -11.29 -38.35
C LEU A 5 23.51 -12.31 -37.28
N PHE A 6 22.31 -12.19 -36.71
CA PHE A 6 21.80 -13.04 -35.62
C PHE A 6 20.33 -13.40 -35.82
N ARG A 7 19.94 -14.58 -35.35
CA ARG A 7 18.54 -15.01 -35.24
C ARG A 7 18.17 -15.12 -33.76
N ILE A 8 17.04 -14.53 -33.38
CA ILE A 8 16.46 -14.79 -32.07
C ILE A 8 15.66 -16.08 -32.15
N GLU A 9 16.04 -17.04 -31.32
CA GLU A 9 15.37 -18.34 -31.25
C GLU A 9 14.18 -18.31 -30.29
N LYS A 10 14.32 -17.58 -29.18
CA LYS A 10 13.30 -17.52 -28.13
C LYS A 10 13.45 -16.28 -27.26
N VAL A 11 12.32 -15.74 -26.81
CA VAL A 11 12.26 -14.69 -25.79
C VAL A 11 11.27 -15.15 -24.72
N ASP A 12 11.76 -15.40 -23.52
CA ASP A 12 10.95 -15.81 -22.36
C ASP A 12 10.97 -14.72 -21.28
N GLU A 13 9.88 -14.59 -20.54
CA GLU A 13 9.80 -13.74 -19.35
C GLU A 13 10.04 -14.60 -18.10
N ASP A 14 11.08 -14.31 -17.32
CA ASP A 14 11.25 -14.88 -15.98
C ASP A 14 10.52 -14.01 -14.96
N LYS A 15 9.33 -14.47 -14.57
CA LYS A 15 8.47 -13.76 -13.61
C LYS A 15 8.99 -13.74 -12.17
N LYS A 16 10.00 -14.55 -11.84
CA LYS A 16 10.56 -14.58 -10.47
C LYS A 16 11.58 -13.49 -10.27
N GLU A 17 12.45 -13.32 -11.25
CA GLU A 17 13.54 -12.33 -11.22
C GLU A 17 13.15 -11.03 -11.93
N ASP A 18 11.96 -10.99 -12.54
CA ASP A 18 11.43 -9.85 -13.29
C ASP A 18 12.35 -9.45 -14.46
N VAL A 19 12.91 -10.44 -15.17
CA VAL A 19 13.82 -10.25 -16.31
C VAL A 19 13.35 -10.97 -17.57
N TRP A 20 13.82 -10.55 -18.74
CA TRP A 20 13.59 -11.24 -20.01
C TRP A 20 14.81 -12.03 -20.44
N VAL A 21 14.61 -13.31 -20.74
CA VAL A 21 15.65 -14.21 -21.25
C VAL A 21 15.54 -14.31 -22.76
N VAL A 22 16.53 -13.80 -23.48
CA VAL A 22 16.60 -13.86 -24.94
C VAL A 22 17.64 -14.90 -25.36
N ARG A 23 17.20 -15.91 -26.14
CA ARG A 23 18.09 -16.89 -26.78
C ARG A 23 18.33 -16.51 -28.22
N MET A 24 19.60 -16.45 -28.60
CA MET A 24 20.04 -15.99 -29.90
C MET A 24 21.06 -16.97 -30.47
N SER A 25 21.05 -17.15 -31.78
CA SER A 25 22.09 -17.85 -32.54
C SER A 25 22.65 -16.97 -33.65
N LEU A 26 23.87 -17.28 -34.08
CA LEU A 26 24.52 -16.62 -35.21
C LEU A 26 23.80 -16.96 -36.50
N ALA A 27 23.61 -15.98 -37.38
CA ALA A 27 23.06 -16.22 -38.70
C ALA A 27 24.05 -16.97 -39.63
N SER A 28 25.35 -16.85 -39.35
CA SER A 28 26.44 -17.62 -39.97
C SER A 28 27.49 -17.96 -38.90
N GLU A 29 27.70 -19.24 -38.65
CA GLU A 29 28.70 -19.73 -37.67
C GLU A 29 30.13 -19.76 -38.23
N GLU A 30 30.32 -19.52 -39.53
CA GLU A 30 31.63 -19.58 -40.20
C GLU A 30 32.32 -18.21 -40.27
N ASP A 31 31.60 -17.12 -40.03
CA ASP A 31 32.16 -15.76 -40.12
C ASP A 31 32.81 -15.33 -38.79
N PHE A 32 34.11 -15.04 -38.86
CA PHE A 32 34.92 -14.64 -37.71
C PHE A 32 34.48 -13.29 -37.11
N HIS A 33 34.15 -12.32 -37.94
CA HIS A 33 33.73 -10.99 -37.47
C HIS A 33 32.37 -11.04 -36.79
N LEU A 34 31.49 -11.92 -37.27
CA LEU A 34 30.21 -12.19 -36.63
C LEU A 34 30.38 -12.79 -35.22
N LYS A 35 31.35 -13.68 -35.02
CA LYS A 35 31.68 -14.22 -33.69
C LYS A 35 32.21 -13.17 -32.72
N GLU A 36 33.07 -12.25 -33.19
CA GLU A 36 33.53 -11.14 -32.36
C GLU A 36 32.39 -10.20 -31.95
N ILE A 37 31.51 -9.83 -32.89
CA ILE A 37 30.32 -9.03 -32.60
C ILE A 37 29.39 -9.76 -31.62
N PHE A 38 29.21 -11.08 -31.79
CA PHE A 38 28.43 -11.89 -30.86
C PHE A 38 29.01 -11.87 -29.45
N SER A 39 30.33 -12.04 -29.32
CA SER A 39 31.01 -12.02 -28.03
C SER A 39 30.94 -10.64 -27.38
N TYR A 40 31.07 -9.56 -28.16
CA TYR A 40 30.89 -8.20 -27.67
C TYR A 40 29.46 -7.97 -27.18
N MET A 41 28.45 -8.38 -27.97
CA MET A 41 27.05 -8.29 -27.57
C MET A 41 26.76 -9.14 -26.32
N LYS A 42 27.24 -10.38 -26.23
CA LYS A 42 27.09 -11.20 -25.02
C LYS A 42 27.69 -10.55 -23.77
N ASN A 43 28.81 -9.84 -23.92
CA ASN A 43 29.44 -9.10 -22.82
C ASN A 43 28.72 -7.78 -22.50
N THR A 44 27.98 -7.21 -23.45
CA THR A 44 27.19 -5.99 -23.27
C THR A 44 25.78 -6.29 -22.73
N ILE A 45 25.19 -7.41 -23.16
CA ILE A 45 23.88 -7.94 -22.78
C ILE A 45 24.03 -8.81 -21.52
N GLY A 46 24.73 -8.33 -20.50
CA GLY A 46 24.83 -9.06 -19.23
C GLY A 46 23.46 -9.43 -18.65
N ASP A 47 23.43 -10.30 -17.63
CA ASP A 47 22.18 -10.77 -16.99
C ASP A 47 21.28 -9.63 -16.45
N ASP A 48 21.81 -8.40 -16.34
CA ASP A 48 21.12 -7.18 -15.89
C ASP A 48 20.74 -6.20 -17.04
N THR A 49 20.60 -6.66 -18.29
CA THR A 49 20.34 -5.74 -19.42
C THR A 49 19.01 -5.00 -19.26
N ASP A 50 19.06 -3.66 -19.24
CA ASP A 50 17.89 -2.81 -19.12
C ASP A 50 16.98 -2.88 -20.38
N LEU A 51 15.67 -2.69 -20.19
CA LEU A 51 14.66 -2.83 -21.25
C LEU A 51 14.86 -1.85 -22.42
N ASP A 52 15.50 -0.70 -22.23
CA ASP A 52 15.78 0.26 -23.31
C ASP A 52 16.88 -0.29 -24.24
N SER A 53 17.98 -0.75 -23.66
CA SER A 53 19.08 -1.40 -24.38
C SER A 53 18.59 -2.62 -25.18
N LEU A 54 17.78 -3.48 -24.56
CA LEU A 54 17.20 -4.64 -25.24
C LEU A 54 16.26 -4.23 -26.38
N GLY A 55 15.39 -3.23 -26.15
CA GLY A 55 14.48 -2.71 -27.17
C GLY A 55 15.20 -2.15 -28.39
N LYS A 56 16.35 -1.49 -28.19
CA LYS A 56 17.20 -0.96 -29.27
C LYS A 56 17.80 -2.08 -30.11
N ILE A 57 18.40 -3.08 -29.46
CA ILE A 57 18.98 -4.25 -30.13
C ILE A 57 17.92 -4.98 -30.96
N LEU A 58 16.75 -5.25 -30.37
CA LEU A 58 15.64 -5.89 -31.08
C LEU A 58 15.18 -5.08 -32.30
N SER A 59 15.16 -3.75 -32.20
CA SER A 59 14.82 -2.87 -33.32
C SER A 59 15.87 -2.92 -34.43
N GLU A 60 17.15 -2.95 -34.10
CA GLU A 60 18.27 -3.07 -35.07
C GLU A 60 18.33 -4.45 -35.74
N MET A 61 17.79 -5.47 -35.06
CA MET A 61 17.60 -6.82 -35.58
C MET A 61 16.35 -6.99 -36.46
N GLY A 62 15.46 -5.99 -36.51
CA GLY A 62 14.19 -6.09 -37.24
C GLY A 62 13.07 -6.80 -36.48
N GLU A 63 13.30 -7.20 -35.22
CA GLU A 63 12.33 -7.84 -34.32
C GLU A 63 11.42 -6.80 -33.64
N TYR A 64 10.70 -6.03 -34.46
CA TYR A 64 9.94 -4.86 -34.01
C TYR A 64 8.79 -5.19 -33.05
N THR A 65 8.24 -6.40 -33.13
CA THR A 65 7.15 -6.82 -32.24
C THR A 65 7.64 -6.98 -30.80
N GLN A 66 8.82 -7.57 -30.62
CA GLN A 66 9.48 -7.80 -29.35
C GLN A 66 10.05 -6.49 -28.81
N ALA A 67 10.64 -5.66 -29.67
CA ALA A 67 11.08 -4.31 -29.29
C ALA A 67 9.92 -3.49 -28.71
N LYS A 68 8.75 -3.50 -29.37
CA LYS A 68 7.53 -2.84 -28.85
C LYS A 68 7.10 -3.38 -27.49
N LYS A 69 7.25 -4.68 -27.23
CA LYS A 69 6.93 -5.26 -25.91
C LYS A 69 7.89 -4.74 -24.84
N CYS A 70 9.19 -4.68 -25.12
CA CYS A 70 10.19 -4.16 -24.19
C CYS A 70 9.89 -2.70 -23.81
N TYR A 71 9.64 -1.84 -24.81
CA TYR A 71 9.32 -0.43 -24.54
C TYR A 71 7.98 -0.23 -23.84
N LYS A 72 6.97 -1.05 -24.13
CA LYS A 72 5.70 -1.01 -23.39
C LYS A 72 5.91 -1.37 -21.93
N ARG A 73 6.64 -2.44 -21.65
CA ARG A 73 6.94 -2.85 -20.27
C ARG A 73 7.79 -1.81 -19.53
N MET A 74 8.80 -1.24 -20.20
CA MET A 74 9.60 -0.14 -19.64
C MET A 74 8.71 1.07 -19.29
N LEU A 75 7.77 1.41 -20.16
CA LEU A 75 6.81 2.48 -19.92
C LEU A 75 5.86 2.13 -18.76
N GLU A 76 5.41 0.88 -18.66
CA GLU A 76 4.59 0.39 -17.55
C GLU A 76 5.34 0.53 -16.22
N GLU A 77 6.57 0.01 -16.12
CA GLU A 77 7.44 0.11 -14.94
C GLU A 77 7.68 1.57 -14.53
N ALA A 78 8.01 2.43 -15.50
CA ALA A 78 8.20 3.86 -15.25
C ALA A 78 6.92 4.53 -14.70
N ASN A 79 5.75 4.21 -15.28
CA ASN A 79 4.49 4.73 -14.78
C ASN A 79 4.16 4.22 -13.37
N LEU A 80 4.53 2.98 -13.01
CA LEU A 80 4.34 2.50 -11.64
C LEU A 80 5.20 3.26 -10.63
N VAL A 81 6.41 3.67 -11.01
CA VAL A 81 7.26 4.57 -10.21
C VAL A 81 6.60 5.94 -10.05
N VAL A 82 6.10 6.53 -11.14
CA VAL A 82 5.34 7.80 -11.11
C VAL A 82 4.12 7.66 -10.19
N GLY A 83 3.31 6.62 -10.34
CA GLY A 83 2.13 6.40 -9.49
C GLY A 83 2.45 6.20 -8.01
N ARG A 84 3.67 5.75 -7.66
CA ARG A 84 4.14 5.72 -6.27
C ARG A 84 4.58 7.10 -5.79
N ALA A 85 5.28 7.87 -6.62
CA ALA A 85 5.70 9.23 -6.32
C ALA A 85 4.47 10.16 -6.13
N GLU A 86 3.49 10.07 -7.03
CA GLU A 86 2.21 10.78 -6.94
C GLU A 86 1.48 10.47 -5.62
N LEU A 87 1.44 9.20 -5.20
CA LEU A 87 0.85 8.86 -3.90
C LEU A 87 1.61 9.53 -2.74
N GLY A 88 2.95 9.49 -2.79
CA GLY A 88 3.80 10.12 -1.78
C GLY A 88 3.61 11.63 -1.69
N LEU A 89 3.57 12.32 -2.85
CA LEU A 89 3.27 13.75 -2.93
C LEU A 89 1.88 14.05 -2.37
N GLY A 90 0.86 13.29 -2.75
CA GLY A 90 -0.49 13.44 -2.24
C GLY A 90 -0.57 13.34 -0.71
N ILE A 91 0.16 12.40 -0.12
CA ILE A 91 0.27 12.26 1.35
C ILE A 91 1.01 13.45 1.97
N ALA A 92 2.12 13.88 1.38
CA ALA A 92 2.88 15.03 1.89
C ALA A 92 2.06 16.33 1.87
N HIS A 93 1.35 16.60 0.76
CA HIS A 93 0.43 17.74 0.66
C HIS A 93 -0.72 17.64 1.67
N MET A 94 -1.26 16.43 1.90
CA MET A 94 -2.28 16.20 2.94
C MET A 94 -1.77 16.57 4.33
N ASP A 95 -0.55 16.19 4.68
CA ASP A 95 0.08 16.49 5.97
C ASP A 95 0.35 18.01 6.14
N CYS A 96 0.56 18.72 5.02
CA CYS A 96 0.62 20.18 4.96
C CYS A 96 -0.76 20.87 4.90
N TYR A 97 -1.86 20.12 4.92
CA TYR A 97 -3.24 20.62 4.76
C TYR A 97 -3.51 21.32 3.41
N GLU A 98 -2.76 20.97 2.36
CA GLU A 98 -2.91 21.49 1.00
C GLU A 98 -3.90 20.61 0.22
N ASP A 99 -5.20 20.90 0.39
CA ASP A 99 -6.30 20.04 -0.05
C ASP A 99 -6.33 19.77 -1.58
N THR A 100 -6.19 20.82 -2.38
CA THR A 100 -6.36 20.71 -3.85
C THR A 100 -5.22 19.91 -4.47
N GLU A 101 -4.00 20.23 -4.08
CA GLU A 101 -2.77 19.58 -4.50
C GLU A 101 -2.76 18.12 -4.03
N SER A 102 -3.12 17.88 -2.77
CA SER A 102 -3.22 16.52 -2.23
C SER A 102 -4.21 15.66 -3.03
N LEU A 103 -5.43 16.14 -3.26
CA LEU A 103 -6.41 15.38 -4.03
C LEU A 103 -5.92 15.13 -5.45
N GLY A 104 -5.37 16.14 -6.11
CA GLY A 104 -4.85 16.02 -7.48
C GLY A 104 -3.81 14.91 -7.62
N HIS A 105 -2.83 14.89 -6.72
CA HIS A 105 -1.79 13.85 -6.71
C HIS A 105 -2.34 12.46 -6.36
N LEU A 106 -3.25 12.36 -5.38
CA LEU A 106 -3.87 11.07 -5.01
C LEU A 106 -4.75 10.50 -6.15
N GLU A 107 -5.49 11.34 -6.87
CA GLU A 107 -6.28 10.93 -8.03
C GLU A 107 -5.39 10.53 -9.21
N GLN A 108 -4.28 11.23 -9.45
CA GLN A 108 -3.30 10.83 -10.46
C GLN A 108 -2.68 9.47 -10.13
N ALA A 109 -2.27 9.24 -8.88
CA ALA A 109 -1.79 7.94 -8.42
C ALA A 109 -2.82 6.83 -8.64
N LEU A 110 -4.09 7.09 -8.31
CA LEU A 110 -5.21 6.16 -8.50
C LEU A 110 -5.37 5.80 -9.98
N ASN A 111 -5.44 6.80 -10.85
CA ASN A 111 -5.62 6.63 -12.30
C ASN A 111 -4.49 5.81 -12.92
N ILE A 112 -3.24 6.11 -12.56
CA ILE A 112 -2.06 5.36 -13.03
C ILE A 112 -2.14 3.90 -12.57
N ARG A 113 -2.37 3.65 -11.28
CA ARG A 113 -2.41 2.29 -10.74
C ARG A 113 -3.57 1.48 -11.31
N GLN A 114 -4.75 2.08 -11.50
CA GLN A 114 -5.87 1.39 -12.16
C GLN A 114 -5.55 1.03 -13.62
N ARG A 115 -4.92 1.94 -14.36
CA ARG A 115 -4.57 1.72 -15.77
C ARG A 115 -3.56 0.58 -15.96
N PHE A 116 -2.54 0.52 -15.10
CA PHE A 116 -1.40 -0.38 -15.30
C PHE A 116 -1.43 -1.65 -14.44
N LEU A 117 -2.12 -1.64 -13.29
CA LEU A 117 -2.22 -2.81 -12.39
C LEU A 117 -3.61 -3.45 -12.39
N GLY A 118 -4.62 -2.75 -12.92
CA GLY A 118 -6.03 -3.16 -12.88
C GLY A 118 -6.77 -2.64 -11.64
N GLN A 119 -8.10 -2.58 -11.74
CA GLN A 119 -8.97 -1.95 -10.74
C GLN A 119 -8.95 -2.64 -9.37
N ASP A 120 -8.71 -3.96 -9.33
CA ASP A 120 -8.71 -4.71 -8.08
C ASP A 120 -7.30 -4.87 -7.48
N HIS A 121 -6.29 -4.11 -7.91
CA HIS A 121 -4.95 -4.29 -7.35
C HIS A 121 -4.83 -3.68 -5.93
N ALA A 122 -4.02 -4.29 -5.05
CA ALA A 122 -3.83 -3.79 -3.68
C ALA A 122 -3.33 -2.33 -3.62
N ALA A 123 -2.51 -1.92 -4.59
CA ALA A 123 -2.07 -0.53 -4.75
C ALA A 123 -3.22 0.45 -5.08
N VAL A 124 -4.28 -0.01 -5.75
CA VAL A 124 -5.49 0.80 -5.99
C VAL A 124 -6.26 0.99 -4.69
N ALA A 125 -6.38 -0.05 -3.87
CA ALA A 125 -6.96 0.07 -2.53
C ALA A 125 -6.19 1.06 -1.63
N GLU A 126 -4.87 1.09 -1.72
CA GLU A 126 -4.05 2.06 -0.99
C GLU A 126 -4.38 3.51 -1.39
N CYS A 127 -4.58 3.79 -2.68
CA CYS A 127 -5.02 5.11 -3.14
C CYS A 127 -6.37 5.49 -2.55
N TYR A 128 -7.37 4.61 -2.64
CA TYR A 128 -8.67 4.84 -2.03
C TYR A 128 -8.58 5.06 -0.52
N ARG A 129 -7.73 4.33 0.19
CA ARG A 129 -7.52 4.53 1.64
C ARG A 129 -6.99 5.93 1.93
N ASN A 130 -6.03 6.42 1.15
CA ASN A 130 -5.43 7.75 1.36
C ASN A 130 -6.38 8.89 0.92
N ILE A 131 -7.13 8.73 -0.17
CA ILE A 131 -8.21 9.67 -0.55
C ILE A 131 -9.25 9.72 0.57
N GLY A 132 -9.61 8.57 1.14
CA GLY A 132 -10.48 8.50 2.31
C GLY A 132 -9.93 9.25 3.53
N SER A 133 -8.62 9.12 3.80
CA SER A 133 -7.94 9.88 4.85
C SER A 133 -7.96 11.39 4.60
N LEU A 134 -7.74 11.84 3.37
CA LEU A 134 -7.80 13.26 2.99
C LEU A 134 -9.19 13.86 3.28
N HIS A 135 -10.24 13.16 2.84
CA HIS A 135 -11.62 13.57 3.12
C HIS A 135 -11.91 13.62 4.62
N TRP A 136 -11.37 12.68 5.41
CA TRP A 136 -11.58 12.63 6.85
C TRP A 136 -10.84 13.75 7.58
N TYR A 137 -9.54 13.94 7.28
CA TYR A 137 -8.64 14.78 8.05
C TYR A 137 -8.70 16.26 7.64
N VAL A 138 -8.69 16.54 6.33
CA VAL A 138 -8.59 17.91 5.80
C VAL A 138 -9.97 18.47 5.51
N ARG A 139 -10.85 17.69 4.86
CA ARG A 139 -12.19 18.17 4.45
C ARG A 139 -13.27 17.98 5.50
N HIS A 140 -13.02 17.15 6.50
CA HIS A 140 -14.01 16.69 7.48
C HIS A 140 -15.30 16.12 6.83
N ASP A 141 -15.19 15.60 5.61
CA ASP A 141 -16.26 14.92 4.90
C ASP A 141 -16.20 13.42 5.20
N TYR A 142 -16.80 13.05 6.32
CA TYR A 142 -16.82 11.68 6.80
C TYR A 142 -17.62 10.72 5.89
N ASN A 143 -18.54 11.23 5.06
CA ASN A 143 -19.30 10.39 4.14
C ASN A 143 -18.45 9.99 2.94
N GLN A 144 -17.74 10.96 2.34
CA GLN A 144 -16.80 10.67 1.25
C GLN A 144 -15.61 9.85 1.74
N ALA A 145 -15.13 10.12 2.96
CA ALA A 145 -14.11 9.28 3.60
C ALA A 145 -14.57 7.81 3.67
N LEU A 146 -15.78 7.58 4.19
CA LEU A 146 -16.33 6.23 4.32
C LEU A 146 -16.53 5.55 2.95
N SER A 147 -16.99 6.29 1.93
CA SER A 147 -17.18 5.77 0.58
C SER A 147 -15.86 5.22 0.00
N ASN A 148 -14.81 6.03 0.04
CA ASN A 148 -13.48 5.65 -0.43
C ASN A 148 -12.89 4.50 0.39
N LEU A 149 -13.00 4.54 1.72
CA LEU A 149 -12.52 3.46 2.59
C LEU A 149 -13.25 2.12 2.34
N LYS A 150 -14.54 2.16 2.01
CA LYS A 150 -15.29 0.94 1.63
C LYS A 150 -14.80 0.35 0.31
N HIS A 151 -14.49 1.18 -0.68
CA HIS A 151 -13.86 0.70 -1.92
C HIS A 151 -12.50 0.05 -1.65
N ALA A 152 -11.67 0.68 -0.81
CA ALA A 152 -10.40 0.09 -0.40
C ALA A 152 -10.58 -1.28 0.27
N VAL A 153 -11.54 -1.40 1.20
CA VAL A 153 -11.78 -2.66 1.93
C VAL A 153 -12.30 -3.76 1.02
N GLN A 154 -13.18 -3.44 0.06
CA GLN A 154 -13.72 -4.43 -0.89
C GLN A 154 -12.60 -5.07 -1.71
N ILE A 155 -11.66 -4.26 -2.21
CA ILE A 155 -10.50 -4.76 -2.96
C ILE A 155 -9.60 -5.59 -2.03
N GLN A 156 -9.32 -5.09 -0.82
CA GLN A 156 -8.42 -5.76 0.11
C GLN A 156 -8.97 -7.10 0.59
N GLU A 157 -10.26 -7.20 0.92
CA GLU A 157 -10.92 -8.46 1.30
C GLU A 157 -10.89 -9.49 0.17
N ALA A 158 -10.93 -9.04 -1.09
CA ALA A 158 -10.90 -9.92 -2.25
C ALA A 158 -9.49 -10.41 -2.62
N LYS A 159 -8.43 -9.65 -2.30
CA LYS A 159 -7.07 -9.91 -2.83
C LYS A 159 -6.00 -10.15 -1.78
N LEU A 160 -6.18 -9.64 -0.56
CA LEU A 160 -5.19 -9.79 0.49
C LEU A 160 -5.53 -10.97 1.39
N SER A 161 -4.51 -11.49 2.07
CA SER A 161 -4.71 -12.38 3.20
C SER A 161 -5.62 -11.72 4.25
N SER A 162 -6.45 -12.53 4.92
CA SER A 162 -7.28 -12.08 6.04
C SER A 162 -6.47 -11.45 7.17
N ASP A 163 -5.17 -11.74 7.26
CA ASP A 163 -4.25 -11.23 8.29
C ASP A 163 -3.43 -10.02 7.80
N SER A 164 -3.84 -9.38 6.70
CA SER A 164 -3.10 -8.24 6.13
C SER A 164 -3.13 -7.02 7.04
N ILE A 165 -1.94 -6.50 7.35
CA ILE A 165 -1.78 -5.23 8.09
C ILE A 165 -2.47 -4.06 7.37
N GLU A 166 -2.51 -4.06 6.04
CA GLU A 166 -3.16 -3.01 5.26
C GLU A 166 -4.70 -3.08 5.38
N LEU A 167 -5.26 -4.29 5.48
CA LEU A 167 -6.68 -4.49 5.73
C LEU A 167 -7.06 -4.01 7.14
N ALA A 168 -6.24 -4.33 8.14
CA ALA A 168 -6.42 -3.84 9.51
C ALA A 168 -6.43 -2.30 9.58
N LYS A 169 -5.47 -1.64 8.93
CA LYS A 169 -5.42 -0.16 8.84
C LYS A 169 -6.71 0.41 8.25
N THR A 170 -7.21 -0.15 7.14
CA THR A 170 -8.47 0.31 6.53
C THR A 170 -9.66 0.11 7.45
N TYR A 171 -9.77 -1.05 8.12
CA TYR A 171 -10.82 -1.27 9.11
C TYR A 171 -10.77 -0.26 10.26
N GLY A 172 -9.58 0.05 10.79
CA GLY A 172 -9.41 1.08 11.82
C GLY A 172 -9.86 2.47 11.36
N ASN A 173 -9.57 2.84 10.10
CA ASN A 173 -10.01 4.11 9.51
C ASN A 173 -11.54 4.16 9.32
N ILE A 174 -12.16 3.06 8.86
CA ILE A 174 -13.62 2.95 8.75
C ILE A 174 -14.26 3.09 10.13
N ALA A 175 -13.70 2.41 11.12
CA ALA A 175 -14.21 2.41 12.48
C ALA A 175 -14.16 3.81 13.12
N THR A 176 -13.04 4.51 12.91
CA THR A 176 -12.88 5.91 13.33
C THR A 176 -13.92 6.80 12.64
N THR A 177 -14.06 6.68 11.32
CA THR A 177 -15.06 7.44 10.53
C THR A 177 -16.49 7.21 11.05
N TYR A 178 -16.89 5.97 11.32
CA TYR A 178 -18.20 5.68 11.93
C TYR A 178 -18.35 6.28 13.32
N GLY A 179 -17.28 6.29 14.12
CA GLY A 179 -17.26 6.96 15.42
C GLY A 179 -17.58 8.46 15.29
N TYR A 180 -16.99 9.16 14.32
CA TYR A 180 -17.28 10.59 14.11
C TYR A 180 -18.70 10.83 13.59
N LEU A 181 -19.24 9.91 12.79
CA LEU A 181 -20.65 9.89 12.37
C LEU A 181 -21.63 9.43 13.47
N ASN A 182 -21.14 9.20 14.69
CA ASN A 182 -21.90 8.70 15.84
C ASN A 182 -22.63 7.36 15.60
N ARG A 183 -22.15 6.55 14.65
CA ARG A 183 -22.65 5.18 14.39
C ARG A 183 -21.80 4.17 15.19
N LEU A 184 -21.98 4.19 16.50
CA LEU A 184 -21.08 3.52 17.45
C LEU A 184 -21.04 1.98 17.29
N ASP A 185 -22.16 1.35 16.93
CA ASP A 185 -22.20 -0.11 16.73
C ASP A 185 -21.31 -0.55 15.54
N LEU A 186 -21.40 0.17 14.42
CA LEU A 186 -20.54 -0.06 13.26
C LEU A 186 -19.07 0.27 13.57
N ALA A 187 -18.83 1.34 14.35
CA ALA A 187 -17.49 1.68 14.81
C ALA A 187 -16.88 0.56 15.67
N LEU A 188 -17.66 -0.10 16.52
CA LEU A 188 -17.21 -1.26 17.31
C LEU A 188 -16.95 -2.48 16.42
N GLU A 189 -17.83 -2.77 15.47
CA GLU A 189 -17.68 -3.90 14.54
C GLU A 189 -16.34 -3.81 13.80
N TYR A 190 -16.07 -2.67 13.15
CA TYR A 190 -14.86 -2.48 12.36
C TYR A 190 -13.60 -2.38 13.22
N ASN A 191 -13.65 -1.78 14.42
CA ASN A 191 -12.51 -1.82 15.34
C ASN A 191 -12.18 -3.26 15.77
N LYS A 192 -13.20 -4.10 16.01
CA LYS A 192 -12.97 -5.52 16.36
C LYS A 192 -12.32 -6.30 15.22
N LYS A 193 -12.73 -6.06 13.97
CA LYS A 193 -12.06 -6.65 12.80
C LYS A 193 -10.60 -6.20 12.71
N SER A 194 -10.34 -4.91 12.90
CA SER A 194 -8.97 -4.36 12.92
C SER A 194 -8.10 -5.02 14.00
N ILE A 195 -8.57 -5.02 15.25
CA ILE A 195 -7.76 -5.49 16.38
C ILE A 195 -7.53 -6.99 16.36
N MET A 196 -8.48 -7.79 15.83
CA MET A 196 -8.30 -9.24 15.66
C MET A 196 -7.11 -9.56 14.74
N ILE A 197 -6.94 -8.78 13.66
CA ILE A 197 -5.79 -8.93 12.76
C ILE A 197 -4.51 -8.47 13.48
N GLU A 198 -4.55 -7.30 14.12
CA GLU A 198 -3.40 -6.74 14.84
C GLU A 198 -2.90 -7.67 15.95
N GLU A 199 -3.79 -8.29 16.74
CA GLU A 199 -3.44 -9.24 17.81
C GLU A 199 -2.76 -10.51 17.26
N LYS A 200 -3.06 -10.89 16.03
CA LYS A 200 -2.48 -12.08 15.38
C LYS A 200 -1.07 -11.83 14.83
N ILE A 201 -0.81 -10.63 14.32
CA ILE A 201 0.43 -10.33 13.58
C ILE A 201 1.43 -9.47 14.36
N LEU A 202 0.99 -8.75 15.40
CA LEU A 202 1.84 -7.86 16.18
C LEU A 202 2.26 -8.50 17.51
N PRO A 203 3.45 -8.15 18.03
CA PRO A 203 3.84 -8.51 19.39
C PRO A 203 2.84 -7.98 20.43
N VAL A 204 2.63 -8.73 21.52
CA VAL A 204 1.62 -8.41 22.57
C VAL A 204 1.75 -7.00 23.15
N ASN A 205 2.96 -6.43 23.22
CA ASN A 205 3.19 -5.08 23.74
C ASN A 205 3.34 -4.01 22.64
N HIS A 206 2.88 -4.29 21.42
CA HIS A 206 3.04 -3.35 20.31
C HIS A 206 2.22 -2.06 20.54
N PRO A 207 2.77 -0.85 20.33
CA PRO A 207 2.07 0.42 20.58
C PRO A 207 0.73 0.55 19.84
N LYS A 208 0.62 -0.06 18.66
CA LYS A 208 -0.63 -0.09 17.88
C LYS A 208 -1.77 -0.79 18.62
N LEU A 209 -1.51 -1.89 19.32
CA LEU A 209 -2.53 -2.60 20.11
C LEU A 209 -3.06 -1.71 21.24
N ALA A 210 -2.18 -0.98 21.93
CA ALA A 210 -2.59 -0.02 22.95
C ALA A 210 -3.53 1.05 22.37
N ALA A 211 -3.17 1.63 21.22
CA ALA A 211 -4.01 2.62 20.55
C ALA A 211 -5.38 2.05 20.15
N SER A 212 -5.42 0.84 19.60
CA SER A 212 -6.66 0.15 19.21
C SER A 212 -7.56 -0.16 20.41
N TYR A 213 -7.01 -0.69 21.51
CA TYR A 213 -7.78 -0.88 22.75
C TYR A 213 -8.31 0.45 23.30
N ASN A 214 -7.51 1.51 23.28
CA ASN A 214 -7.98 2.83 23.71
C ASN A 214 -9.17 3.32 22.88
N ASN A 215 -9.10 3.17 21.55
CA ASN A 215 -10.19 3.57 20.66
C ASN A 215 -11.47 2.78 20.93
N ILE A 216 -11.37 1.47 21.16
CA ILE A 216 -12.52 0.63 21.56
C ILE A 216 -13.09 1.11 22.89
N GLY A 217 -12.23 1.42 23.87
CA GLY A 217 -12.63 1.99 25.17
C GLY A 217 -13.42 3.28 25.01
N THR A 218 -12.94 4.20 24.17
CA THR A 218 -13.62 5.46 23.86
C THR A 218 -14.99 5.25 23.20
N ILE A 219 -15.12 4.27 22.30
CA ILE A 219 -16.42 3.98 21.68
C ILE A 219 -17.40 3.39 22.69
N TYR A 220 -16.96 2.48 23.56
CA TYR A 220 -17.81 1.97 24.64
C TYR A 220 -18.21 3.05 25.64
N GLU A 221 -17.31 3.96 25.97
CA GLU A 221 -17.61 5.11 26.85
C GLU A 221 -18.71 5.99 26.24
N ARG A 222 -18.59 6.31 24.95
CA ARG A 222 -19.61 7.06 24.20
C ARG A 222 -20.94 6.33 24.12
N ASN A 223 -20.91 4.99 24.09
CA ASN A 223 -22.10 4.15 24.15
C ASN A 223 -22.60 3.92 25.60
N LYS A 224 -22.07 4.65 26.58
CA LYS A 224 -22.39 4.55 28.02
C LYS A 224 -22.18 3.15 28.62
N ASN A 225 -21.42 2.28 27.96
CA ASN A 225 -21.03 0.99 28.52
C ASN A 225 -19.71 1.15 29.29
N TYR A 226 -19.79 1.77 30.46
CA TYR A 226 -18.63 2.16 31.24
C TYR A 226 -17.79 0.96 31.71
N SER A 227 -18.41 -0.18 32.00
CA SER A 227 -17.69 -1.41 32.38
C SER A 227 -16.79 -1.91 31.25
N LYS A 228 -17.29 -2.00 30.01
CA LYS A 228 -16.46 -2.39 28.87
C LYS A 228 -15.44 -1.33 28.52
N ALA A 229 -15.81 -0.05 28.60
CA ALA A 229 -14.87 1.04 28.36
C ALA A 229 -13.66 0.95 29.30
N LEU A 230 -13.91 0.71 30.58
CA LEU A 230 -12.88 0.53 31.59
C LEU A 230 -11.97 -0.67 31.27
N GLU A 231 -12.53 -1.84 30.94
CA GLU A 231 -11.75 -3.04 30.57
C GLU A 231 -10.76 -2.74 29.43
N TYR A 232 -11.24 -2.06 28.38
CA TYR A 232 -10.41 -1.75 27.20
C TYR A 232 -9.38 -0.65 27.48
N TYR A 233 -9.71 0.36 28.30
CA TYR A 233 -8.70 1.32 28.75
C TYR A 233 -7.63 0.68 29.63
N GLU A 234 -8.00 -0.31 30.47
CA GLU A 234 -7.06 -1.07 31.29
C GLU A 234 -6.09 -1.92 30.44
N LYS A 235 -6.58 -2.57 29.37
CA LYS A 235 -5.72 -3.25 28.39
C LYS A 235 -4.76 -2.29 27.68
N SER A 236 -5.26 -1.13 27.25
CA SER A 236 -4.44 -0.09 26.61
C SER A 236 -3.31 0.41 27.51
N ILE A 237 -3.62 0.73 28.77
CA ILE A 237 -2.64 1.30 29.69
C ILE A 237 -1.60 0.26 30.14
N GLU A 238 -1.98 -1.01 30.27
CA GLU A 238 -1.05 -2.08 30.61
C GLU A 238 0.09 -2.19 29.57
N ILE A 239 -0.26 -2.16 28.29
CA ILE A 239 0.72 -2.12 27.20
C ILE A 239 1.51 -0.82 27.27
N SER A 240 0.82 0.32 27.30
CA SER A 240 1.44 1.65 27.28
C SER A 240 2.49 1.84 28.39
N ARG A 241 2.27 1.28 29.58
CA ARG A 241 3.22 1.37 30.72
C ARG A 241 4.52 0.60 30.48
N LYS A 242 4.50 -0.44 29.64
CA LYS A 242 5.69 -1.24 29.32
C LYS A 242 6.59 -0.55 28.27
N ILE A 243 6.02 0.35 27.47
CA ILE A 243 6.70 0.95 26.31
C ILE A 243 6.96 2.46 26.44
N LEU A 244 6.27 3.16 27.33
CA LEU A 244 6.38 4.62 27.48
C LEU A 244 6.94 5.01 28.86
N PRO A 245 7.72 6.09 28.95
CA PRO A 245 8.21 6.58 30.22
C PRO A 245 7.06 7.12 31.09
N PRO A 246 7.20 7.09 32.43
CA PRO A 246 6.24 7.70 33.35
C PRO A 246 5.96 9.17 32.98
N GLY A 247 4.68 9.58 33.07
CA GLY A 247 4.26 10.95 32.74
C GLY A 247 4.06 11.24 31.25
N HIS A 248 4.31 10.28 30.36
CA HIS A 248 4.00 10.42 28.94
C HIS A 248 2.51 10.75 28.72
N LEU A 249 2.20 11.68 27.82
CA LEU A 249 0.83 12.20 27.61
C LEU A 249 -0.22 11.11 27.40
N THR A 250 0.09 10.09 26.61
CA THR A 250 -0.80 8.93 26.38
C THR A 250 -1.16 8.20 27.67
N LEU A 251 -0.20 7.99 28.58
CA LEU A 251 -0.45 7.37 29.88
C LEU A 251 -1.36 8.25 30.72
N THR A 252 -0.99 9.52 30.90
CA THR A 252 -1.75 10.48 31.71
C THR A 252 -3.20 10.63 31.23
N ARG A 253 -3.41 10.63 29.90
CA ARG A 253 -4.76 10.69 29.32
C ARG A 253 -5.57 9.43 29.62
N THR A 254 -4.98 8.25 29.44
CA THR A 254 -5.66 6.97 29.68
C THR A 254 -5.97 6.79 31.17
N GLU A 255 -5.07 7.19 32.06
CA GLU A 255 -5.28 7.20 33.52
C GLU A 255 -6.44 8.12 33.92
N LYS A 256 -6.51 9.31 33.32
CA LYS A 256 -7.62 10.24 33.53
C LYS A 256 -8.96 9.62 33.09
N ASN A 257 -9.01 8.97 31.93
CA ASN A 257 -10.21 8.30 31.45
C ASN A 257 -10.66 7.19 32.41
N ILE A 258 -9.73 6.32 32.83
CA ILE A 258 -9.98 5.25 33.80
C ILE A 258 -10.54 5.81 35.11
N ARG A 259 -9.91 6.84 35.69
CA ARG A 259 -10.38 7.48 36.93
C ARG A 259 -11.80 8.03 36.77
N THR A 260 -12.04 8.77 35.69
CA THR A 260 -13.34 9.40 35.41
C THR A 260 -14.45 8.36 35.28
N LEU A 261 -14.18 7.24 34.61
CA LEU A 261 -15.15 6.14 34.51
C LEU A 261 -15.40 5.46 35.86
N ARG A 262 -14.35 5.22 36.65
CA ARG A 262 -14.50 4.62 37.99
C ARG A 262 -15.33 5.49 38.92
N ASP A 263 -15.24 6.82 38.81
CA ASP A 263 -16.05 7.74 39.60
C ASP A 263 -17.52 7.70 39.13
N ARG A 264 -17.77 7.77 37.81
CA ARG A 264 -19.13 7.65 37.24
C ARG A 264 -19.83 6.32 37.54
N MET A 265 -19.07 5.25 37.78
CA MET A 265 -19.64 3.93 38.11
C MET A 265 -19.99 3.79 39.60
N LYS A 266 -19.61 4.75 40.45
CA LYS A 266 -19.95 4.79 41.88
C LYS A 266 -21.15 5.69 42.19
N GLU A 267 -21.50 6.59 41.26
CA GLU A 267 -22.71 7.42 41.28
C GLU A 267 -23.93 6.63 40.81
#